data_AF-A0A0D9RL11-F1
#
_entry.id   AF-A0A0D9RL11-F1
#
_cell.length_a   1.000
_cell.length_b   1.000
_cell.length_c   1.000
_cell.angle_alpha   90.00
_cell.angle_beta   90.00
_cell.angle_gamma   90.00
#
_symmetry.space_group_name_H-M   'P 1'
#
loop_
_entity.id
_entity.type
_entity.pdbx_description
1 polymer ?
#
loop_
_entity_poly.entity_id
_entity_poly.type
_entity_poly.pdbx_seq_one_letter_code
_entity_poly.pdbx_strand_id
1 'polypeptide(L)'
;RLFLSYPQTKTYFPHFDLHPGSAQLQAHGSKVVAAVGDAAKNIDNISAALSKLSELHAYILRVDPVNFKLLSHCLLVTLAARFPADFTAEAHAAWDKFLSVVSSVLTEKYR
;
A
#
# COMPACT_ATOMS: atom_id res chain seq x y z
N ARG A 1 11.86 -0.90 1.45
CA ARG A 1 11.90 -0.97 -0.03
C ARG A 1 11.48 0.36 -0.65
N LEU A 2 10.22 0.79 -0.50
CA LEU A 2 9.68 2.04 -1.06
C LEU A 2 10.63 3.25 -0.92
N PHE A 3 10.99 3.63 0.30
CA PHE A 3 11.82 4.81 0.53
C PHE A 3 13.26 4.72 -0.02
N LEU A 4 13.78 3.51 -0.24
CA LEU A 4 15.11 3.33 -0.82
C LEU A 4 15.05 3.35 -2.36
N SER A 5 14.06 2.68 -2.95
CA SER A 5 13.89 2.58 -4.41
C SER A 5 13.26 3.84 -5.01
N TYR A 6 12.43 4.55 -4.25
CA TYR A 6 11.68 5.73 -4.67
C TYR A 6 11.81 6.85 -3.63
N PRO A 7 12.97 7.52 -3.53
CA PRO A 7 13.25 8.50 -2.47
C PRO A 7 12.27 9.68 -2.43
N GLN A 8 11.65 10.04 -3.56
CA GLN A 8 10.63 11.09 -3.63
C GLN A 8 9.43 10.82 -2.72
N THR A 9 9.14 9.55 -2.40
CA THR A 9 8.04 9.18 -1.50
C THR A 9 8.29 9.57 -0.04
N LYS A 10 9.54 9.88 0.34
CA LYS A 10 9.90 10.32 1.70
C LYS A 10 9.31 11.68 2.07
N THR A 11 8.95 12.51 1.08
CA THR A 11 8.39 13.85 1.31
C THR A 11 7.05 13.83 2.05
N TYR A 12 6.32 12.71 2.01
CA TYR A 12 5.09 12.50 2.78
C TYR A 12 5.33 12.15 4.26
N PHE A 13 6.57 11.84 4.63
CA PHE A 13 6.93 11.37 5.98
C PHE A 13 8.04 12.21 6.63
N PRO A 14 8.00 13.56 6.60
CA PRO A 14 9.06 14.40 7.18
C PRO A 14 9.12 14.29 8.72
N HIS A 15 8.06 13.78 9.33
CA HIS A 15 7.87 13.61 10.78
C HIS A 15 8.21 12.19 11.26
N PHE A 16 8.71 11.33 10.38
CA PHE A 16 9.13 9.97 10.72
C PHE A 16 10.65 9.86 10.81
N ASP A 17 11.11 9.10 11.77
CA ASP A 17 12.39 8.41 11.71
C ASP A 17 12.32 7.33 10.63
N LEU A 18 13.03 7.53 9.52
CA LEU A 18 13.07 6.61 8.38
C LEU A 18 14.25 5.63 8.41
N HIS A 19 15.00 5.56 9.52
CA HIS A 19 16.09 4.59 9.65
C HIS A 19 15.55 3.15 9.68
N PRO A 20 16.29 2.18 9.13
CA PRO A 20 15.90 0.78 9.18
C PRO A 20 15.60 0.32 10.61
N GLY A 21 14.43 -0.27 10.81
CA GLY A 21 14.00 -0.78 12.12
C GLY A 21 13.34 0.25 13.05
N SER A 22 13.15 1.51 12.64
CA SER A 22 12.49 2.50 13.49
C SER A 22 11.09 2.06 13.92
N ALA A 23 10.71 2.39 15.15
CA ALA A 23 9.40 2.04 15.70
C ALA A 23 8.25 2.66 14.90
N GLN A 24 8.44 3.87 14.37
CA GLN A 24 7.44 4.55 13.54
C GLN A 24 7.20 3.81 12.22
N LEU A 25 8.26 3.33 11.56
CA LEU A 25 8.14 2.53 10.34
C LEU A 25 7.43 1.19 10.60
N GLN A 26 7.79 0.51 11.70
CA GLN A 26 7.15 -0.76 12.06
C GLN A 26 5.66 -0.55 12.36
N ALA A 27 5.31 0.44 13.18
CA ALA A 27 3.94 0.75 13.52
C ALA A 27 3.10 1.14 12.30
N HIS A 28 3.65 1.96 11.40
CA HIS A 28 2.95 2.35 10.18
C HIS A 28 2.83 1.19 9.19
N GLY A 29 3.88 0.38 9.03
CA GLY A 29 3.85 -0.83 8.21
C GLY A 29 2.74 -1.80 8.66
N SER A 30 2.58 -2.01 9.97
CA SER A 30 1.49 -2.82 10.52
C SER A 30 0.11 -2.26 10.17
N LYS A 31 -0.08 -0.93 10.22
CA LYS A 31 -1.36 -0.30 9.81
C LYS A 31 -1.64 -0.49 8.32
N VAL A 32 -0.63 -0.35 7.46
CA VAL A 32 -0.77 -0.57 6.01
C VAL A 32 -1.16 -2.01 5.71
N VAL A 33 -0.45 -2.99 6.28
CA VAL A 33 -0.74 -4.41 6.04
C VAL A 33 -2.10 -4.81 6.63
N ALA A 34 -2.50 -4.26 7.78
CA ALA A 34 -3.83 -4.47 8.33
C ALA A 34 -4.93 -3.97 7.39
N ALA A 35 -4.79 -2.77 6.82
CA ALA A 35 -5.74 -2.23 5.85
C ALA A 35 -5.83 -3.06 4.56
N VAL A 36 -4.69 -3.57 4.06
CA VAL A 36 -4.65 -4.52 2.93
C VAL A 36 -5.36 -5.82 3.29
N GLY A 37 -5.17 -6.33 4.51
CA GLY A 37 -5.88 -7.51 5.01
C GLY A 37 -7.39 -7.29 5.12
N ASP A 38 -7.83 -6.12 5.57
CA ASP A 38 -9.25 -5.78 5.66
C ASP A 38 -9.89 -5.62 4.27
N ALA A 39 -9.15 -5.09 3.29
CA ALA A 39 -9.58 -5.09 1.89
C ALA A 39 -9.74 -6.52 1.34
N ALA A 40 -8.82 -7.44 1.67
CA ALA A 40 -8.92 -8.83 1.25
C ALA A 40 -10.12 -9.56 1.88
N LYS A 41 -10.42 -9.29 3.16
CA LYS A 41 -11.62 -9.83 3.84
C LYS A 41 -12.93 -9.32 3.24
N ASN A 42 -12.90 -8.11 2.67
CA ASN A 42 -14.07 -7.45 2.09
C ASN A 42 -13.90 -7.30 0.57
N ILE A 43 -13.39 -8.34 -0.11
CA ILE A 43 -12.99 -8.25 -1.52
C ILE A 43 -14.14 -7.85 -2.46
N ASP A 44 -15.38 -8.20 -2.10
CA ASP A 44 -16.59 -7.83 -2.85
C ASP A 44 -17.07 -6.40 -2.57
N ASN A 45 -16.52 -5.72 -1.55
CA ASN A 45 -16.94 -4.38 -1.13
C ASN A 45 -15.78 -3.52 -0.60
N ILE A 46 -14.65 -3.50 -1.33
CA ILE A 46 -13.42 -2.80 -0.92
C ILE A 46 -13.65 -1.29 -0.75
N SER A 47 -14.46 -0.66 -1.61
CA SER A 47 -14.75 0.78 -1.52
C SER A 47 -15.39 1.16 -0.18
N ALA A 48 -16.39 0.41 0.27
CA ALA A 48 -16.98 0.65 1.59
C ALA A 48 -15.99 0.38 2.73
N ALA A 49 -15.23 -0.71 2.64
CA ALA A 49 -14.25 -1.09 3.67
C ALA A 49 -13.13 -0.06 3.84
N LEU A 50 -12.68 0.57 2.74
CA LEU A 50 -11.58 1.54 2.74
C LEU A 50 -12.02 3.00 2.64
N SER A 51 -13.33 3.29 2.70
CA SER A 51 -13.88 4.64 2.46
C SER A 51 -13.17 5.74 3.28
N LYS A 52 -13.03 5.54 4.59
CA LYS A 52 -12.32 6.48 5.48
C LYS A 52 -10.85 6.67 5.11
N LEU A 53 -10.18 5.61 4.64
CA LEU A 53 -8.80 5.71 4.18
C LEU A 53 -8.70 6.45 2.85
N SER A 54 -9.66 6.25 1.94
CA SER A 54 -9.73 7.01 0.68
C SER A 54 -9.87 8.51 0.95
N GLU A 55 -10.79 8.91 1.83
CA GLU A 55 -10.96 10.30 2.26
C GLU A 55 -9.70 10.88 2.91
N LEU A 56 -9.08 10.14 3.82
CA LEU A 56 -7.83 10.54 4.48
C LEU A 56 -6.73 10.83 3.46
N HIS A 57 -6.52 9.90 2.51
CA HIS A 57 -5.46 10.05 1.54
C HIS A 57 -5.76 11.17 0.55
N ALA A 58 -7.00 11.30 0.07
CA ALA A 58 -7.40 12.32 -0.90
C ALA A 58 -7.38 13.74 -0.32
N TYR A 59 -8.04 13.96 0.81
CA TYR A 59 -8.34 15.31 1.27
C TYR A 59 -7.32 15.85 2.27
N ILE A 60 -6.80 14.98 3.14
CA ILE A 60 -5.90 15.39 4.22
C ILE A 60 -4.44 15.21 3.82
N LEU A 61 -4.06 13.99 3.42
CA LEU A 61 -2.67 13.67 3.08
C LEU A 61 -2.28 14.12 1.67
N ARG A 62 -3.27 14.21 0.76
CA ARG A 62 -3.12 14.61 -0.65
C ARG A 62 -1.98 13.86 -1.35
N VAL A 63 -1.98 12.54 -1.20
CA VAL A 63 -0.93 11.69 -1.77
C VAL A 63 -1.09 11.60 -3.28
N ASP A 64 -0.06 11.89 -4.07
CA ASP A 64 -0.17 11.74 -5.52
C ASP A 64 -0.54 10.27 -5.87
N PRO A 65 -1.61 10.03 -6.65
CA PRO A 65 -2.06 8.71 -7.04
C PRO A 65 -0.95 7.77 -7.57
N VAL A 66 0.12 8.32 -8.17
CA VAL A 66 1.25 7.53 -8.65
C VAL A 66 1.95 6.76 -7.53
N ASN A 67 2.00 7.30 -6.31
CA ASN A 67 2.74 6.70 -5.20
C ASN A 67 2.11 5.40 -4.69
N PHE A 68 0.79 5.22 -4.87
CA PHE A 68 0.13 3.95 -4.54
C PHE A 68 0.65 2.81 -5.42
N LYS A 69 0.90 3.06 -6.70
CA LYS A 69 1.49 2.06 -7.61
C LYS A 69 2.91 1.68 -7.19
N LEU A 70 3.71 2.65 -6.73
CA LEU A 70 5.06 2.41 -6.25
C LEU A 70 5.07 1.53 -4.98
N LEU A 71 4.15 1.79 -4.05
CA LEU A 71 3.99 0.97 -2.85
C LEU A 71 3.48 -0.44 -3.21
N SER A 72 2.47 -0.56 -4.07
CA SER A 72 1.95 -1.84 -4.55
C SER A 72 3.06 -2.70 -5.17
N HIS A 73 3.91 -2.12 -6.02
CA HIS A 73 5.07 -2.83 -6.57
C HIS A 73 6.05 -3.27 -5.48
N CYS A 74 6.34 -2.42 -4.50
CA CYS A 74 7.21 -2.80 -3.37
C CYS A 74 6.63 -3.94 -2.52
N LEU A 75 5.30 -4.02 -2.39
CA LEU A 75 4.61 -5.12 -1.72
C LEU A 75 4.76 -6.42 -2.52
N LEU A 76 4.53 -6.39 -3.84
CA LEU A 76 4.76 -7.55 -4.72
C LEU A 76 6.18 -8.09 -4.60
N VAL A 77 7.19 -7.21 -4.69
CA VAL A 77 8.59 -7.60 -4.51
C VAL A 77 8.85 -8.19 -3.12
N THR A 78 8.17 -7.69 -2.09
CA THR A 78 8.28 -8.24 -0.73
C THR A 78 7.65 -9.63 -0.63
N LEU A 79 6.47 -9.83 -1.22
CA LEU A 79 5.80 -11.14 -1.25
C LEU A 79 6.65 -12.16 -2.01
N ALA A 80 7.15 -11.82 -3.20
CA ALA A 80 8.03 -12.69 -3.98
C ALA A 80 9.28 -13.11 -3.20
N ALA A 81 9.91 -12.18 -2.49
CA ALA A 81 11.12 -12.46 -1.71
C ALA A 81 10.85 -13.27 -0.43
N ARG A 82 9.63 -13.23 0.13
CA ARG A 82 9.29 -13.87 1.40
C ARG A 82 8.58 -15.21 1.23
N PHE A 83 7.88 -15.42 0.12
CA PHE A 83 7.10 -16.61 -0.18
C PHE A 83 7.47 -17.17 -1.56
N PRO A 84 8.75 -17.50 -1.82
CA PRO A 84 9.21 -17.87 -3.17
C PRO A 84 8.54 -19.13 -3.72
N ALA A 85 8.11 -20.06 -2.85
CA ALA A 85 7.40 -21.27 -3.26
C ALA A 85 5.94 -20.99 -3.62
N ASP A 86 5.29 -20.04 -2.94
CA ASP A 86 3.87 -19.73 -3.12
C ASP A 86 3.63 -18.61 -4.14
N PHE A 87 4.66 -17.82 -4.46
CA PHE A 87 4.58 -16.70 -5.40
C PHE A 87 4.70 -17.17 -6.86
N THR A 88 3.76 -18.02 -7.28
CA THR A 88 3.63 -18.48 -8.67
C THR A 88 3.20 -17.35 -9.60
N ALA A 89 3.16 -17.61 -10.92
CA ALA A 89 2.67 -16.64 -11.89
C ALA A 89 1.21 -16.24 -11.63
N GLU A 90 0.37 -17.21 -11.25
CA GLU A 90 -1.04 -17.01 -10.91
C GLU A 90 -1.19 -16.18 -9.63
N ALA A 91 -0.40 -16.50 -8.59
CA ALA A 91 -0.39 -15.74 -7.34
C ALA A 91 0.07 -14.30 -7.58
N HIS A 92 1.10 -14.10 -8.41
CA HIS A 92 1.56 -12.78 -8.80
C HIS A 92 0.46 -11.98 -9.52
N ALA A 93 -0.19 -12.56 -10.54
CA ALA A 93 -1.27 -11.90 -11.26
C ALA A 93 -2.45 -11.55 -10.35
N ALA A 94 -2.80 -12.44 -9.40
CA ALA A 94 -3.86 -12.20 -8.42
C ALA A 94 -3.52 -11.03 -7.48
N TRP A 95 -2.31 -11.01 -6.92
CA TRP A 95 -1.86 -9.93 -6.05
C TRP A 95 -1.76 -8.59 -6.78
N ASP A 96 -1.26 -8.58 -8.01
CA ASP A 96 -1.17 -7.35 -8.82
C ASP A 96 -2.56 -6.77 -9.09
N LYS A 97 -3.50 -7.60 -9.54
CA LYS A 97 -4.90 -7.19 -9.74
C LYS A 97 -5.53 -6.67 -8.45
N PHE A 98 -5.36 -7.39 -7.34
CA PHE A 98 -5.90 -6.99 -6.05
C PHE A 98 -5.34 -5.62 -5.58
N LEU A 99 -4.02 -5.44 -5.60
CA LEU A 99 -3.37 -4.19 -5.19
C LEU A 99 -3.72 -3.02 -6.12
N SER A 100 -3.96 -3.29 -7.41
CA SER A 100 -4.47 -2.30 -8.37
C SER A 100 -5.87 -1.83 -8.02
N VAL A 101 -6.77 -2.73 -7.62
CA VAL A 101 -8.12 -2.38 -7.14
C VAL A 101 -8.04 -1.57 -5.84
N VAL A 102 -7.23 -2.00 -4.87
CA VAL A 102 -7.02 -1.25 -3.62
C VAL A 102 -6.51 0.17 -3.90
N SER A 103 -5.53 0.31 -4.80
CA SER A 103 -4.99 1.63 -5.20
C SER A 103 -6.06 2.50 -5.87
N SER A 104 -6.91 1.91 -6.71
CA SER A 104 -8.00 2.61 -7.39
C SER A 104 -9.03 3.13 -6.38
N VAL A 105 -9.42 2.31 -5.40
CA VAL A 105 -10.34 2.71 -4.33
C VAL A 105 -9.75 3.82 -3.45
N LEU A 106 -8.47 3.73 -3.09
CA LEU A 106 -7.81 4.77 -2.29
C LEU A 106 -7.65 6.10 -3.03
N THR A 107 -7.81 6.09 -4.36
CA THR A 107 -7.67 7.27 -5.22
C THR A 107 -8.99 7.75 -5.83
N GLU A 108 -10.12 7.08 -5.53
CA GLU A 108 -11.41 7.40 -6.16
C GLU A 108 -11.96 8.77 -5.78
N LYS A 109 -11.57 9.30 -4.61
CA LYS A 109 -12.00 10.62 -4.07
C LYS A 109 -11.12 11.80 -4.50
N TYR A 110 -10.11 11.58 -5.35
CA TYR A 110 -9.27 12.67 -5.89
C TYR A 110 -9.94 13.39 -7.07
N ARG A 111 -11.03 12.84 -7.60
CA ARG A 111 -11.77 13.34 -8.75
C ARG A 111 -13.08 13.99 -8.32
#